data_AF-A0A2P5HJP9-F1
#
_entry.id   AF-A0A2P5HJP9-F1
#
_cell.length_a   1.000
_cell.length_b   1.000
_cell.length_c   1.000
_cell.angle_alpha   90.00
_cell.angle_beta   90.00
_cell.angle_gamma   90.00
#
_symmetry.space_group_name_H-M   'P 1'
#
loop_
_entity.id
_entity.type
_entity.pdbx_description
1 polymer ?
#
loop_
_entity_poly.entity_id
_entity_poly.type
_entity_poly.pdbx_seq_one_letter_code
_entity_poly.pdbx_strand_id
1 'polypeptide(L)'
;MYKTGTASFNREYLVTWFRTSLNDVCADGETTGNTASQLQLEYKPVDITPDRIYFSVLLASSAELKVSFGGSSYTIKDWDYMPDGAVVQGGNVVIDYSVPQGISADCPSGVTNWNPWVGSKAGAGSVSGVPPRDLSEQTCVQGWGEGNFDDLCRFTCKYGYCPSGACICTNFGKALDQPKSTGIVGYPGNGDDNYGGLCTFACNLGYCPPTACATEKQRPYVPTTSPFNPDTCIKGGGHGVVSRLCAWTCKYGFCPIHRLRNYPRVGNTQ
;
A
#
# COMPACT_ATOMS: atom_id res chain seq x y z
N MET A 1 -11.82 22.74 2.20
CA MET A 1 -11.84 21.49 2.99
C MET A 1 -12.23 21.77 4.44
N TYR A 2 -11.39 22.38 5.27
CA TYR A 2 -11.71 22.63 6.70
C TYR A 2 -12.96 23.50 6.95
N LYS A 3 -13.26 24.46 6.06
CA LYS A 3 -14.40 25.39 6.22
C LYS A 3 -15.67 24.98 5.48
N THR A 4 -15.54 24.18 4.43
CA THR A 4 -16.58 23.99 3.41
C THR A 4 -16.88 22.52 3.12
N GLY A 5 -16.23 21.56 3.80
CA GLY A 5 -16.40 20.13 3.55
C GLY A 5 -15.74 19.62 2.25
N THR A 6 -15.66 20.45 1.22
CA THR A 6 -15.03 20.15 -0.09
C THR A 6 -13.78 20.98 -0.37
N ALA A 7 -12.95 20.52 -1.30
CA ALA A 7 -11.83 21.29 -1.88
C ALA A 7 -12.03 21.40 -3.39
N SER A 8 -12.21 22.62 -3.90
CA SER A 8 -12.31 22.88 -5.33
C SER A 8 -10.94 23.14 -5.96
N PHE A 9 -10.82 22.90 -7.25
CA PHE A 9 -9.65 23.22 -8.05
C PHE A 9 -10.05 23.73 -9.43
N ASN A 10 -9.18 24.53 -10.04
CA ASN A 10 -9.43 25.14 -11.34
C ASN A 10 -8.47 24.68 -12.44
N ARG A 11 -7.57 23.76 -12.14
CA ARG A 11 -6.62 23.17 -13.09
C ARG A 11 -6.43 21.69 -12.78
N GLU A 12 -6.39 20.90 -13.84
CA GLU A 12 -6.05 19.48 -13.77
C GLU A 12 -4.53 19.31 -13.67
N TYR A 13 -4.10 18.27 -12.99
CA TYR A 13 -2.69 17.97 -12.78
C TYR A 13 -2.41 16.49 -12.95
N LEU A 14 -1.35 16.17 -13.67
CA LEU A 14 -0.71 14.85 -13.68
C LEU A 14 0.60 14.98 -12.91
N VAL A 15 0.86 14.05 -11.99
CA VAL A 15 2.17 13.81 -11.39
C VAL A 15 2.57 12.38 -11.71
N THR A 16 3.81 12.16 -12.09
CA THR A 16 4.36 10.82 -12.35
C THR A 16 5.67 10.63 -11.63
N TRP A 17 5.97 9.38 -11.28
CA TRP A 17 7.28 9.00 -10.80
C TRP A 17 7.61 7.57 -11.23
N PHE A 18 8.88 7.34 -11.57
CA PHE A 18 9.40 6.03 -11.98
C PHE A 18 10.93 6.02 -11.92
N ARG A 19 11.53 4.84 -12.01
CA ARG A 19 12.98 4.68 -12.18
C ARG A 19 13.30 4.34 -13.63
N THR A 20 14.40 4.89 -14.13
CA THR A 20 14.93 4.56 -15.47
C THR A 20 15.84 3.35 -15.44
N SER A 21 16.48 3.10 -14.29
CA SER A 21 17.23 1.88 -13.99
C SER A 21 16.26 0.76 -13.57
N LEU A 22 16.42 -0.41 -14.17
CA LEU A 22 15.66 -1.60 -13.79
C LEU A 22 16.20 -2.18 -12.48
N ASN A 23 15.32 -2.77 -11.66
CA ASN A 23 15.66 -3.20 -10.29
C ASN A 23 16.60 -4.42 -10.21
N ASP A 24 16.73 -5.20 -11.28
CA ASP A 24 17.47 -6.47 -11.35
C ASP A 24 18.60 -6.47 -12.40
N VAL A 25 18.95 -5.33 -12.98
CA VAL A 25 20.01 -5.29 -14.00
C VAL A 25 21.40 -5.08 -13.39
N CYS A 26 21.48 -4.39 -12.26
CA CYS A 26 22.74 -3.96 -11.65
C CYS A 26 22.79 -4.29 -10.15
N ALA A 27 23.98 -4.18 -9.58
CA ALA A 27 24.16 -4.40 -8.15
C ALA A 27 23.40 -3.34 -7.34
N ASP A 28 22.85 -3.74 -6.19
CA ASP A 28 22.17 -2.80 -5.29
C ASP A 28 23.13 -1.84 -4.57
N GLY A 29 24.44 -2.11 -4.61
CA GLY A 29 25.48 -1.27 -4.01
C GLY A 29 25.42 -1.22 -2.48
N GLU A 30 24.95 -2.29 -1.83
CA GLU A 30 24.61 -2.31 -0.39
C GLU A 30 23.47 -1.35 0.00
N THR A 31 22.68 -0.87 -0.97
CA THR A 31 21.47 -0.07 -0.69
C THR A 31 20.44 -0.94 0.02
N THR A 32 19.73 -0.35 0.97
CA THR A 32 18.62 -0.98 1.69
C THR A 32 17.38 -0.12 1.58
N GLY A 33 16.21 -0.75 1.53
CA GLY A 33 14.94 -0.05 1.42
C GLY A 33 14.56 0.80 2.64
N ASN A 34 15.05 0.38 3.81
CA ASN A 34 14.91 1.04 5.11
C ASN A 34 16.25 0.91 5.84
N THR A 35 16.37 1.49 7.04
CA THR A 35 17.56 1.35 7.86
C THR A 35 17.27 0.76 9.24
N ALA A 36 18.09 -0.21 9.64
CA ALA A 36 18.05 -0.78 10.98
C ALA A 36 18.33 0.27 12.07
N SER A 37 19.04 1.36 11.75
CA SER A 37 19.32 2.46 12.68
C SER A 37 18.07 3.24 13.09
N GLN A 38 16.99 3.16 12.31
CA GLN A 38 15.66 3.71 12.62
C GLN A 38 14.73 2.62 13.17
N LEU A 39 15.28 1.48 13.62
CA LEU A 39 14.54 0.33 14.15
C LEU A 39 13.50 -0.24 13.16
N GLN A 40 13.80 -0.14 11.86
CA GLN A 40 12.99 -0.71 10.78
C GLN A 40 13.66 -1.95 10.21
N LEU A 41 12.84 -2.92 9.77
CA LEU A 41 13.33 -4.00 8.93
C LEU A 41 13.87 -3.43 7.62
N GLU A 42 15.09 -3.82 7.31
CA GLU A 42 15.69 -3.55 6.01
C GLU A 42 15.15 -4.55 4.99
N TYR A 43 14.82 -4.04 3.80
CA TYR A 43 14.40 -4.82 2.66
C TYR A 43 15.46 -4.70 1.57
N LYS A 44 15.60 -5.75 0.76
CA LYS A 44 16.36 -5.60 -0.49
C LYS A 44 15.60 -4.59 -1.35
N PRO A 45 16.29 -3.63 -1.98
CA PRO A 45 15.61 -2.63 -2.81
C PRO A 45 14.72 -3.26 -3.90
N VAL A 46 15.16 -4.37 -4.49
CA VAL A 46 14.39 -5.12 -5.51
C VAL A 46 13.01 -5.58 -5.02
N ASP A 47 12.86 -5.88 -3.72
CA ASP A 47 11.61 -6.38 -3.15
C ASP A 47 10.55 -5.27 -2.99
N ILE A 48 10.98 -4.02 -2.86
CA ILE A 48 10.10 -2.89 -2.51
C ILE A 48 10.06 -1.77 -3.56
N THR A 49 10.89 -1.86 -4.60
CA THR A 49 10.92 -0.90 -5.71
C THR A 49 10.65 -1.60 -7.04
N PRO A 50 9.44 -2.12 -7.28
CA PRO A 50 9.14 -2.81 -8.53
C PRO A 50 9.26 -1.84 -9.72
N ASP A 51 9.64 -2.38 -10.87
CA ASP A 51 9.77 -1.62 -12.12
C ASP A 51 8.39 -1.27 -12.66
N ARG A 52 7.86 -0.12 -12.20
CA ARG A 52 6.56 0.42 -12.56
C ARG A 52 6.65 1.91 -12.83
N ILE A 53 5.75 2.38 -13.68
CA ILE A 53 5.50 3.82 -13.84
C ILE A 53 4.27 4.17 -13.03
N TYR A 54 4.44 5.07 -12.07
CA TYR A 54 3.38 5.51 -11.20
C TYR A 54 2.85 6.86 -11.64
N PHE A 55 1.55 7.07 -11.41
CA PHE A 55 0.87 8.31 -11.75
C PHE A 55 -0.17 8.66 -10.70
N SER A 56 -0.32 9.95 -10.45
CA SER A 56 -1.45 10.54 -9.74
C SER A 56 -2.06 11.59 -10.64
N VAL A 57 -3.38 11.51 -10.85
CA VAL A 57 -4.12 12.48 -11.66
C VAL A 57 -5.17 13.18 -10.83
N LEU A 58 -5.28 14.49 -11.02
CA LEU A 58 -6.36 15.33 -10.52
C LEU A 58 -7.17 15.81 -11.72
N LEU A 59 -8.40 15.31 -11.84
CA LEU A 59 -9.28 15.53 -12.99
C LEU A 59 -10.63 16.08 -12.54
N ALA A 60 -11.17 17.05 -13.26
CA ALA A 60 -12.49 17.63 -12.94
C ALA A 60 -13.66 16.73 -13.36
N SER A 61 -13.39 15.79 -14.28
CA SER A 61 -14.33 14.78 -14.71
C SER A 61 -13.57 13.51 -15.10
N SER A 62 -14.28 12.39 -15.19
CA SER A 62 -13.65 11.13 -15.54
C SER A 62 -13.06 11.12 -16.95
N ALA A 63 -11.88 10.52 -17.11
CA ALA A 63 -11.12 10.53 -18.35
C ALA A 63 -10.37 9.20 -18.59
N GLU A 64 -9.99 8.95 -19.85
CA GLU A 64 -9.11 7.84 -20.22
C GLU A 64 -7.64 8.31 -20.24
N LEU A 65 -6.78 7.70 -19.44
CA LEU A 65 -5.35 8.05 -19.43
C LEU A 65 -4.60 7.24 -20.49
N LYS A 66 -3.88 7.92 -21.40
CA LYS A 66 -2.95 7.27 -22.34
C LYS A 66 -1.51 7.74 -22.13
N VAL A 67 -0.66 6.86 -21.64
CA VAL A 67 0.75 7.18 -21.39
C VAL A 67 1.59 6.80 -22.60
N SER A 68 2.47 7.70 -23.05
CA SER A 68 3.49 7.39 -24.05
C SER A 68 4.86 7.21 -23.39
N PHE A 69 5.44 6.01 -23.50
CA PHE A 69 6.75 5.67 -22.92
C PHE A 69 7.56 4.81 -23.89
N GLY A 70 8.82 5.18 -24.14
CA GLY A 70 9.73 4.40 -24.99
C GLY A 70 9.22 4.18 -26.42
N GLY A 71 8.49 5.16 -26.99
CA GLY A 71 7.89 5.06 -28.33
C GLY A 71 6.61 4.20 -28.39
N SER A 72 6.17 3.61 -27.28
CA SER A 72 4.92 2.87 -27.17
C SER A 72 3.84 3.69 -26.45
N SER A 73 2.57 3.45 -26.77
CA SER A 73 1.43 4.08 -26.11
C SER A 73 0.61 3.05 -25.35
N TYR A 74 0.26 3.37 -24.11
CA TYR A 74 -0.45 2.49 -23.18
C TYR A 74 -1.75 3.15 -22.74
N THR A 75 -2.87 2.44 -22.83
CA THR A 75 -4.16 2.91 -22.30
C THR A 75 -4.38 2.31 -20.92
N ILE A 76 -4.54 3.15 -19.91
CA ILE A 76 -4.71 2.72 -18.52
C ILE A 76 -6.19 2.50 -18.24
N LYS A 77 -6.56 1.25 -17.96
CA LYS A 77 -7.94 0.85 -17.63
C LYS A 77 -8.11 0.53 -16.15
N ASP A 78 -7.09 -0.07 -15.56
CA ASP A 78 -7.09 -0.48 -14.16
C ASP A 78 -6.31 0.55 -13.34
N TRP A 79 -6.95 1.05 -12.29
CA TRP A 79 -6.38 2.02 -11.36
C TRP A 79 -6.26 1.38 -9.98
N ASP A 80 -5.12 1.58 -9.33
CA ASP A 80 -4.91 1.09 -7.96
C ASP A 80 -5.90 1.74 -6.97
N TYR A 81 -6.17 3.04 -7.19
CA TYR A 81 -7.08 3.85 -6.40
C TYR A 81 -7.85 4.82 -7.30
N MET A 82 -9.18 4.83 -7.17
CA MET A 82 -10.05 5.82 -7.79
C MET A 82 -10.85 6.53 -6.71
N PRO A 83 -10.88 7.87 -6.69
CA PRO A 83 -11.70 8.60 -5.74
C PRO A 83 -13.18 8.36 -6.04
N ASP A 84 -14.01 8.60 -5.04
CA ASP A 84 -15.46 8.50 -5.16
C ASP A 84 -16.03 9.28 -6.35
N GLY A 85 -16.95 8.66 -7.09
CA GLY A 85 -17.57 9.22 -8.28
C GLY A 85 -16.71 9.23 -9.55
N ALA A 86 -15.44 8.80 -9.49
CA ALA A 86 -14.63 8.60 -10.69
C ALA A 86 -15.05 7.30 -11.40
N VAL A 87 -15.94 7.40 -12.38
CA VAL A 87 -16.31 6.28 -13.25
C VAL A 87 -15.67 6.51 -14.62
N VAL A 88 -14.67 5.72 -15.02
CA VAL A 88 -14.08 5.78 -16.38
C VAL A 88 -15.09 5.26 -17.39
N GLN A 89 -15.96 6.14 -17.88
CA GLN A 89 -16.96 5.83 -18.92
C GLN A 89 -16.73 6.70 -20.14
N GLY A 90 -16.08 6.12 -21.16
CA GLY A 90 -16.20 6.52 -22.58
C GLY A 90 -15.97 7.99 -22.92
N GLY A 91 -15.36 8.77 -22.02
CA GLY A 91 -15.17 10.20 -22.16
C GLY A 91 -13.89 10.51 -22.95
N ASN A 92 -14.01 11.39 -23.94
CA ASN A 92 -12.89 11.86 -24.73
C ASN A 92 -12.06 12.91 -23.96
N VAL A 93 -11.20 12.45 -23.05
CA VAL A 93 -10.03 13.23 -22.61
C VAL A 93 -8.88 12.24 -22.47
N VAL A 94 -7.88 12.39 -23.35
CA VAL A 94 -6.65 11.61 -23.40
C VAL A 94 -5.54 12.48 -22.84
N ILE A 95 -5.01 12.16 -21.66
CA ILE A 95 -3.75 12.80 -21.22
C ILE A 95 -2.62 12.09 -21.95
N ASP A 96 -2.16 12.62 -23.08
CA ASP A 96 -0.91 12.19 -23.71
C ASP A 96 0.27 12.78 -22.93
N TYR A 97 0.99 11.87 -22.29
CA TYR A 97 2.17 12.18 -21.50
C TYR A 97 3.37 11.39 -22.00
N SER A 98 4.26 12.10 -22.70
CA SER A 98 5.59 11.59 -23.03
C SER A 98 6.50 11.78 -21.84
N VAL A 99 6.89 10.66 -21.25
CA VAL A 99 7.77 10.61 -20.10
C VAL A 99 9.18 11.11 -20.48
N PRO A 100 9.66 12.24 -19.93
CA PRO A 100 11.00 12.74 -20.18
C PRO A 100 12.05 11.77 -19.61
N GLN A 101 12.87 11.17 -20.48
CA GLN A 101 13.97 10.27 -20.09
C GLN A 101 15.24 11.07 -19.70
N GLY A 102 15.11 12.02 -18.77
CA GLY A 102 16.23 12.86 -18.34
C GLY A 102 17.23 12.17 -17.42
N ILE A 103 16.94 10.96 -16.94
CA ILE A 103 17.83 10.15 -16.10
C ILE A 103 18.29 8.95 -16.92
N SER A 104 19.60 8.67 -16.91
CA SER A 104 20.13 7.50 -17.63
C SER A 104 19.54 6.19 -17.07
N ALA A 105 19.33 5.21 -17.95
CA ALA A 105 19.05 3.83 -17.58
C ALA A 105 20.34 3.04 -17.25
N ASP A 106 21.50 3.64 -17.48
CA ASP A 106 22.80 3.04 -17.19
C ASP A 106 23.02 2.91 -15.68
N CYS A 107 24.00 2.10 -15.33
CA CYS A 107 24.46 1.91 -13.95
C CYS A 107 25.84 2.52 -13.78
N PRO A 108 25.93 3.79 -13.33
CA PRO A 108 27.21 4.38 -12.96
C PRO A 108 27.94 3.46 -11.99
N SER A 109 29.16 3.05 -12.37
CA SER A 109 29.99 2.13 -11.58
C SER A 109 29.36 0.75 -11.30
N GLY A 110 28.41 0.30 -12.12
CA GLY A 110 27.77 -1.02 -11.99
C GLY A 110 26.72 -1.11 -10.89
N VAL A 111 26.31 0.02 -10.30
CA VAL A 111 25.31 0.09 -9.23
C VAL A 111 24.01 0.71 -9.74
N THR A 112 22.88 0.16 -9.32
CA THR A 112 21.55 0.68 -9.63
C THR A 112 21.35 2.07 -9.02
N ASN A 113 20.96 3.05 -9.84
CA ASN A 113 20.47 4.33 -9.34
C ASN A 113 19.04 4.16 -8.82
N TRP A 114 18.83 4.17 -7.51
CA TRP A 114 17.51 4.01 -6.90
C TRP A 114 16.66 5.29 -6.87
N ASN A 115 17.20 6.43 -7.32
CA ASN A 115 16.47 7.70 -7.30
C ASN A 115 15.37 7.71 -8.37
N PRO A 116 14.10 7.94 -8.01
CA PRO A 116 13.04 8.09 -8.98
C PRO A 116 13.17 9.43 -9.72
N TRP A 117 12.87 9.43 -11.01
CA TRP A 117 12.51 10.65 -11.71
C TRP A 117 11.07 11.03 -11.33
N VAL A 118 10.81 12.32 -11.13
CA VAL A 118 9.47 12.85 -10.83
C VAL A 118 9.14 13.95 -11.82
N GLY A 119 7.96 13.86 -12.42
CA GLY A 119 7.45 14.81 -13.38
C GLY A 119 6.06 15.29 -13.04
N SER A 120 5.70 16.46 -13.54
CA SER A 120 4.32 16.93 -13.51
C SER A 120 3.94 17.69 -14.77
N LYS A 121 2.64 17.72 -15.07
CA LYS A 121 2.05 18.47 -16.17
C LYS A 121 0.70 19.02 -15.74
N ALA A 122 0.51 20.32 -15.89
CA ALA A 122 -0.79 20.95 -15.69
C ALA A 122 -1.61 20.89 -16.99
N GLY A 123 -2.93 20.77 -16.87
CA GLY A 123 -3.86 20.94 -17.98
C GLY A 123 -3.80 22.38 -18.54
N ALA A 124 -3.98 22.51 -19.86
CA ALA A 124 -3.92 23.81 -20.54
C ALA A 124 -5.16 24.69 -20.26
N GLY A 125 -6.31 24.06 -20.02
CA GLY A 125 -7.58 24.74 -19.75
C GLY A 125 -7.82 25.00 -18.26
N SER A 126 -8.64 26.01 -17.98
CA SER A 126 -9.28 26.13 -16.67
C SER A 126 -10.44 25.17 -16.59
N VAL A 127 -10.60 24.51 -15.44
CA VAL A 127 -11.71 23.61 -15.13
C VAL A 127 -12.46 24.11 -13.90
N SER A 128 -13.59 23.48 -13.58
CA SER A 128 -14.28 23.66 -12.30
C SER A 128 -14.42 22.30 -11.63
N GLY A 129 -13.36 21.86 -10.96
CA GLY A 129 -13.32 20.58 -10.28
C GLY A 129 -13.78 20.70 -8.82
N VAL A 130 -14.75 19.87 -8.43
CA VAL A 130 -15.23 19.75 -7.05
C VAL A 130 -15.53 18.27 -6.78
N PRO A 131 -15.14 17.71 -5.61
CA PRO A 131 -15.54 16.37 -5.22
C PRO A 131 -17.07 16.22 -5.22
N PRO A 132 -17.60 15.03 -5.55
CA PRO A 132 -19.05 14.82 -5.63
C PRO A 132 -19.76 14.87 -4.28
N ARG A 133 -19.02 14.82 -3.16
CA ARG A 133 -19.54 14.73 -1.79
C ARG A 133 -18.67 15.50 -0.81
N ASP A 134 -19.28 15.94 0.28
CA ASP A 134 -18.56 16.54 1.39
C ASP A 134 -17.73 15.51 2.15
N LEU A 135 -16.67 15.94 2.83
CA LEU A 135 -15.84 15.06 3.64
C LEU A 135 -16.65 14.32 4.72
N SER A 136 -17.68 14.94 5.29
CA SER A 136 -18.56 14.31 6.30
C SER A 136 -19.46 13.20 5.73
N GLU A 137 -19.62 13.15 4.41
CA GLU A 137 -20.41 12.13 3.72
C GLU A 137 -19.54 10.99 3.19
N GLN A 138 -18.24 11.05 3.42
CA GLN A 138 -17.27 10.07 2.99
C GLN A 138 -16.80 9.24 4.19
N THR A 139 -16.61 7.95 3.94
CA THR A 139 -15.96 7.02 4.87
C THR A 139 -14.82 6.31 4.16
N CYS A 140 -14.00 5.58 4.90
CA CYS A 140 -13.02 4.73 4.26
C CYS A 140 -13.72 3.61 3.47
N VAL A 141 -13.39 3.47 2.19
CA VAL A 141 -13.97 2.48 1.27
C VAL A 141 -12.96 1.46 0.76
N GLN A 142 -11.67 1.71 0.99
CA GLN A 142 -10.59 0.80 0.64
C GLN A 142 -9.52 0.92 1.71
N GLY A 143 -9.12 -0.22 2.24
CA GLY A 143 -8.05 -0.31 3.22
C GLY A 143 -7.48 -1.71 3.24
N TRP A 144 -6.38 -1.84 3.96
CA TRP A 144 -5.66 -3.09 4.16
C TRP A 144 -5.22 -3.19 5.63
N GLY A 145 -4.72 -4.36 6.04
CA GLY A 145 -4.25 -4.61 7.40
C GLY A 145 -3.10 -5.61 7.37
N GLU A 146 -2.40 -5.77 8.49
CA GLU A 146 -1.24 -6.65 8.59
C GLU A 146 -1.65 -8.13 8.66
N GLY A 147 -0.93 -9.01 7.96
CA GLY A 147 -1.18 -10.46 8.01
C GLY A 147 -2.64 -10.84 7.75
N ASN A 148 -3.25 -11.60 8.66
CA ASN A 148 -4.63 -12.07 8.54
C ASN A 148 -5.69 -10.94 8.63
N PHE A 149 -5.29 -9.70 8.93
CA PHE A 149 -6.18 -8.53 8.83
C PHE A 149 -6.36 -8.02 7.40
N ASP A 150 -5.44 -8.32 6.47
CA ASP A 150 -5.46 -7.75 5.10
C ASP A 150 -6.79 -8.03 4.40
N ASP A 151 -7.14 -9.31 4.31
CA ASP A 151 -8.38 -9.79 3.68
C ASP A 151 -9.64 -9.23 4.34
N LEU A 152 -9.65 -9.17 5.68
CA LEU A 152 -10.76 -8.60 6.43
C LEU A 152 -10.91 -7.11 6.14
N CYS A 153 -9.85 -6.33 6.26
CA CYS A 153 -9.88 -4.89 5.99
C CYS A 153 -10.28 -4.59 4.53
N ARG A 154 -9.72 -5.33 3.56
CA ARG A 154 -10.09 -5.19 2.14
C ARG A 154 -11.58 -5.46 1.91
N PHE A 155 -12.17 -6.38 2.66
CA PHE A 155 -13.59 -6.69 2.58
C PHE A 155 -14.45 -5.66 3.31
N THR A 156 -14.20 -5.40 4.60
CA THR A 156 -15.08 -4.60 5.45
C THR A 156 -15.02 -3.10 5.12
N CYS A 157 -13.86 -2.57 4.72
CA CYS A 157 -13.71 -1.15 4.40
C CYS A 157 -14.62 -0.77 3.22
N LYS A 158 -14.86 -1.64 2.24
CA LYS A 158 -15.81 -1.37 1.12
C LYS A 158 -17.22 -1.00 1.58
N TYR A 159 -17.63 -1.50 2.74
CA TYR A 159 -18.93 -1.26 3.36
C TYR A 159 -18.89 -0.19 4.46
N GLY A 160 -17.79 0.56 4.56
CA GLY A 160 -17.61 1.65 5.52
C GLY A 160 -17.20 1.21 6.93
N TYR A 161 -16.96 -0.08 7.17
CA TYR A 161 -16.45 -0.58 8.44
C TYR A 161 -14.93 -0.80 8.35
N CYS A 162 -14.18 0.24 8.69
CA CYS A 162 -12.71 0.25 8.57
C CYS A 162 -12.08 0.80 9.85
N PRO A 163 -12.03 0.01 10.94
CA PRO A 163 -11.50 0.48 12.22
C PRO A 163 -10.00 0.79 12.11
N SER A 164 -9.61 2.03 12.43
CA SER A 164 -8.22 2.50 12.34
C SER A 164 -7.24 1.77 13.27
N GLY A 165 -7.76 1.05 14.27
CA GLY A 165 -6.96 0.20 15.15
C GLY A 165 -6.44 -1.07 14.48
N ALA A 166 -7.03 -1.49 13.35
CA ALA A 166 -6.64 -2.71 12.64
C ALA A 166 -6.40 -2.49 11.13
N CYS A 167 -7.08 -1.52 10.54
CA CYS A 167 -7.04 -1.24 9.11
C CYS A 167 -6.40 0.11 8.81
N ILE A 168 -5.58 0.15 7.75
CA ILE A 168 -5.02 1.36 7.16
C ILE A 168 -5.89 1.76 5.97
N CYS A 169 -6.53 2.92 6.08
CA CYS A 169 -7.34 3.46 5.00
C CYS A 169 -6.47 4.02 3.87
N THR A 170 -6.75 3.59 2.64
CA THR A 170 -6.06 4.08 1.44
C THR A 170 -6.96 4.90 0.53
N ASN A 171 -8.29 4.83 0.72
CA ASN A 171 -9.23 5.56 -0.12
C ASN A 171 -10.54 5.87 0.61
N PHE A 172 -11.08 7.06 0.37
CA PHE A 172 -12.32 7.56 0.94
C PHE A 172 -13.40 7.72 -0.13
N GLY A 173 -14.66 7.51 0.27
CA GLY A 173 -15.80 7.69 -0.61
C GLY A 173 -17.12 7.23 -0.01
N LYS A 174 -18.12 7.07 -0.87
CA LYS A 174 -19.39 6.46 -0.53
C LYS A 174 -19.22 4.95 -0.39
N ALA A 175 -19.46 4.44 0.83
CA ALA A 175 -19.52 3.01 1.08
C ALA A 175 -20.58 2.31 0.22
N LEU A 176 -20.30 1.06 -0.14
CA LEU A 176 -21.28 0.19 -0.79
C LEU A 176 -22.43 -0.12 0.17
N ASP A 177 -23.61 -0.34 -0.41
CA ASP A 177 -24.75 -0.85 0.33
C ASP A 177 -24.41 -2.26 0.84
N GLN A 178 -24.64 -2.50 2.14
CA GLN A 178 -24.37 -3.78 2.75
C GLN A 178 -25.30 -4.86 2.17
N PRO A 179 -24.78 -6.05 1.82
CA PRO A 179 -25.64 -7.17 1.45
C PRO A 179 -26.53 -7.56 2.63
N LYS A 180 -27.58 -8.35 2.35
CA LYS A 180 -28.44 -8.87 3.41
C LYS A 180 -27.61 -9.68 4.40
N SER A 181 -27.82 -9.40 5.68
CA SER A 181 -27.22 -10.15 6.77
C SER A 181 -27.54 -11.64 6.61
N THR A 182 -26.50 -12.48 6.74
CA THR A 182 -26.60 -13.93 6.74
C THR A 182 -27.00 -14.48 8.10
N GLY A 183 -26.89 -13.67 9.17
CA GLY A 183 -27.07 -14.08 10.56
C GLY A 183 -25.90 -14.91 11.12
N ILE A 184 -24.83 -15.13 10.35
CA ILE A 184 -23.65 -15.86 10.81
C ILE A 184 -22.86 -14.96 11.75
N VAL A 185 -22.65 -15.43 12.99
CA VAL A 185 -21.79 -14.74 13.96
C VAL A 185 -20.35 -15.22 13.77
N GLY A 186 -19.45 -14.27 13.48
CA GLY A 186 -18.02 -14.53 13.36
C GLY A 186 -17.26 -14.23 14.65
N TYR A 187 -16.29 -15.07 14.96
CA TYR A 187 -15.36 -14.93 16.08
C TYR A 187 -13.91 -14.93 15.59
N PRO A 188 -12.96 -14.37 16.34
CA PRO A 188 -11.54 -14.57 16.06
C PRO A 188 -11.18 -16.05 16.03
N GLY A 189 -10.57 -16.52 14.94
CA GLY A 189 -10.21 -17.93 14.75
C GLY A 189 -9.11 -18.40 15.71
N ASN A 190 -8.25 -17.49 16.17
CA ASN A 190 -7.21 -17.73 17.17
C ASN A 190 -7.60 -17.24 18.59
N GLY A 191 -8.80 -16.67 18.77
CA GLY A 191 -9.23 -16.09 20.04
C GLY A 191 -8.70 -14.67 20.34
N ASP A 192 -7.99 -14.03 19.41
CA ASP A 192 -7.50 -12.66 19.58
C ASP A 192 -8.61 -11.63 19.32
N ASP A 193 -9.03 -10.92 20.37
CA ASP A 193 -10.11 -9.94 20.32
C ASP A 193 -9.87 -8.79 19.34
N ASN A 194 -8.63 -8.54 18.89
CA ASN A 194 -8.33 -7.56 17.83
C ASN A 194 -9.09 -7.87 16.52
N TYR A 195 -9.41 -9.14 16.25
CA TYR A 195 -10.21 -9.55 15.09
C TYR A 195 -11.72 -9.46 15.31
N GLY A 196 -12.19 -9.29 16.56
CA GLY A 196 -13.58 -9.55 16.94
C GLY A 196 -14.60 -8.73 16.14
N GLY A 197 -14.40 -7.42 16.04
CA GLY A 197 -15.27 -6.53 15.28
C GLY A 197 -15.28 -6.84 13.79
N LEU A 198 -14.10 -7.09 13.21
CA LEU A 198 -13.93 -7.43 11.80
C LEU A 198 -14.56 -8.77 11.45
N CYS A 199 -14.34 -9.82 12.24
CA CYS A 199 -14.94 -11.13 12.04
C CYS A 199 -16.47 -11.09 12.21
N THR A 200 -16.97 -10.39 13.23
CA THR A 200 -18.42 -10.23 13.43
C THR A 200 -19.08 -9.59 12.21
N PHE A 201 -18.49 -8.49 11.72
CA PHE A 201 -19.02 -7.77 10.57
C PHE A 201 -18.91 -8.58 9.28
N ALA A 202 -17.72 -9.12 8.98
CA ALA A 202 -17.45 -9.82 7.74
C ALA A 202 -18.28 -11.11 7.61
N CYS A 203 -18.32 -11.96 8.65
CA CYS A 203 -19.06 -13.23 8.61
C CYS A 203 -20.57 -12.98 8.49
N ASN A 204 -21.09 -11.93 9.14
CA ASN A 204 -22.50 -11.53 9.02
C ASN A 204 -22.88 -11.07 7.60
N LEU A 205 -21.91 -10.63 6.79
CA LEU A 205 -22.09 -10.30 5.37
C LEU A 205 -21.73 -11.46 4.43
N GLY A 206 -21.42 -12.64 4.97
CA GLY A 206 -21.14 -13.86 4.22
C GLY A 206 -19.66 -14.08 3.86
N TYR A 207 -18.75 -13.26 4.39
CA TYR A 207 -17.30 -13.45 4.20
C TYR A 207 -16.62 -13.82 5.52
N CYS A 208 -16.25 -15.09 5.68
CA CYS A 208 -15.69 -15.62 6.92
C CYS A 208 -14.40 -16.41 6.63
N PRO A 209 -13.25 -15.73 6.42
CA PRO A 209 -12.01 -16.40 6.06
C PRO A 209 -11.49 -17.26 7.22
N PRO A 210 -11.25 -18.56 7.03
CA PRO A 210 -10.84 -19.47 8.11
C PRO A 210 -9.43 -19.19 8.65
N THR A 211 -8.63 -18.42 7.91
CA THR A 211 -7.31 -17.94 8.35
C THR A 211 -7.39 -16.90 9.47
N ALA A 212 -8.52 -16.18 9.59
CA ALA A 212 -8.69 -15.12 10.58
C ALA A 212 -9.88 -15.35 11.52
N CYS A 213 -10.95 -15.98 11.03
CA CYS A 213 -12.24 -16.08 11.72
C CYS A 213 -12.72 -17.53 11.86
N ALA A 214 -13.60 -17.75 12.84
CA ALA A 214 -14.34 -18.97 13.06
C ALA A 214 -15.83 -18.67 13.28
N THR A 215 -16.70 -19.66 13.05
CA THR A 215 -18.15 -19.57 13.34
C THR A 215 -18.50 -20.03 14.76
N GLU A 216 -17.54 -20.58 15.47
CA GLU A 216 -17.65 -20.98 16.87
C GLU A 216 -16.71 -20.15 17.74
N LYS A 217 -17.17 -19.82 18.94
CA LYS A 217 -16.41 -19.00 19.87
C LYS A 217 -15.17 -19.74 20.35
N GLN A 218 -14.00 -19.14 20.12
CA GLN A 218 -12.73 -19.66 20.58
C GLN A 218 -12.42 -19.22 22.02
N ARG A 219 -11.46 -19.89 22.66
CA ARG A 219 -10.95 -19.43 23.96
C ARG A 219 -10.24 -18.09 23.77
N PRO A 220 -10.50 -17.08 24.61
CA PRO A 220 -9.80 -15.80 24.51
C PRO A 220 -8.28 -15.99 24.58
N TYR A 221 -7.58 -15.30 23.69
CA TYR A 221 -6.14 -15.28 23.60
C TYR A 221 -5.68 -13.82 23.54
N VAL A 222 -4.77 -13.45 24.45
CA VAL A 222 -4.13 -12.13 24.42
C VAL A 222 -2.72 -12.33 23.86
N PRO A 223 -2.40 -11.75 22.70
CA PRO A 223 -1.08 -11.92 22.13
C PRO A 223 -0.03 -11.25 23.03
N THR A 224 1.14 -11.90 23.17
CA THR A 224 2.23 -11.40 24.02
C THR A 224 2.92 -10.15 23.44
N THR A 225 2.73 -9.91 22.15
CA THR A 225 3.18 -8.73 21.41
C THR A 225 2.01 -8.17 20.62
N SER A 226 1.97 -6.87 20.39
CA SER A 226 0.93 -6.29 19.54
C SER A 226 0.98 -6.92 18.15
N PRO A 227 -0.17 -7.36 17.59
CA PRO A 227 -0.22 -7.86 16.21
C PRO A 227 0.07 -6.76 15.17
N PHE A 228 0.09 -5.50 15.60
CA PHE A 228 0.42 -4.33 14.78
C PHE A 228 1.86 -3.85 14.95
N ASN A 229 2.66 -4.54 15.78
CA ASN A 229 4.09 -4.27 15.80
C ASN A 229 4.68 -4.70 14.45
N PRO A 230 5.54 -3.87 13.83
CA PRO A 230 6.22 -4.28 12.63
C PRO A 230 7.05 -5.52 12.91
N ASP A 231 7.17 -6.39 11.92
CA ASP A 231 8.07 -7.52 11.98
C ASP A 231 9.47 -7.04 12.39
N THR A 232 10.18 -7.85 13.16
CA THR A 232 11.56 -7.58 13.53
C THR A 232 12.41 -8.81 13.31
N CYS A 233 13.67 -8.58 12.95
CA CYS A 233 14.62 -9.67 12.89
C CYS A 233 15.04 -10.01 14.32
N ILE A 234 14.97 -11.29 14.68
CA ILE A 234 15.26 -11.77 16.04
C ILE A 234 16.54 -12.60 16.13
N LYS A 235 17.09 -12.99 14.98
CA LYS A 235 18.29 -13.82 14.88
C LYS A 235 18.95 -13.63 13.50
N GLY A 236 20.27 -13.69 13.49
CA GLY A 236 21.11 -13.63 12.30
C GLY A 236 22.56 -13.85 12.71
N GLY A 237 23.43 -14.16 11.75
CA GLY A 237 24.86 -14.33 12.00
C GLY A 237 25.69 -13.62 10.95
N GLY A 238 26.79 -12.96 11.33
CA GLY A 238 27.67 -12.27 10.38
C GLY A 238 28.87 -13.10 9.94
N HIS A 239 29.63 -12.60 8.97
CA HIS A 239 30.92 -13.17 8.56
C HIS A 239 32.09 -12.46 9.24
N GLY A 240 33.18 -13.18 9.52
CA GLY A 240 34.41 -12.61 10.08
C GLY A 240 34.18 -11.85 11.40
N VAL A 241 34.77 -10.66 11.50
CA VAL A 241 34.81 -9.86 12.75
C VAL A 241 33.45 -9.37 13.22
N VAL A 242 32.45 -9.27 12.34
CA VAL A 242 31.10 -8.83 12.71
C VAL A 242 30.21 -9.96 13.22
N SER A 243 30.63 -11.22 13.10
CA SER A 243 29.78 -12.39 13.42
C SER A 243 29.16 -12.35 14.82
N ARG A 244 29.95 -12.00 15.85
CA ARG A 244 29.46 -11.88 17.24
C ARG A 244 28.57 -10.66 17.45
N LEU A 245 28.91 -9.54 16.83
CA LEU A 245 28.12 -8.31 16.93
C LEU A 245 26.73 -8.55 16.33
N CYS A 246 26.70 -9.08 15.12
CA CYS A 246 25.53 -9.54 14.42
C CYS A 246 24.65 -10.48 15.25
N ALA A 247 25.21 -11.55 15.82
CA ALA A 247 24.45 -12.48 16.66
C ALA A 247 23.86 -11.84 17.93
N TRP A 248 24.45 -10.74 18.42
CA TRP A 248 23.97 -10.01 19.58
C TRP A 248 22.91 -8.96 19.18
N THR A 249 23.19 -8.10 18.20
CA THR A 249 22.29 -7.01 17.79
C THR A 249 20.98 -7.52 17.20
N CYS A 250 21.01 -8.68 16.53
CA CYS A 250 19.80 -9.28 15.98
C CYS A 250 18.77 -9.63 17.06
N LYS A 251 19.20 -9.94 18.28
CA LYS A 251 18.28 -10.22 19.38
C LYS A 251 17.49 -8.99 19.84
N TYR A 252 17.96 -7.81 19.45
CA TYR A 252 17.38 -6.52 19.77
C TYR A 252 16.77 -5.82 18.54
N GLY A 253 16.50 -6.57 17.45
CA GLY A 253 15.86 -6.03 16.24
C GLY A 253 16.81 -5.37 15.24
N PHE A 254 18.11 -5.27 15.53
CA PHE A 254 19.09 -4.62 14.65
C PHE A 254 19.85 -5.66 13.81
N CYS A 255 19.42 -5.81 12.56
CA CYS A 255 19.93 -6.81 11.61
C CYS A 255 20.22 -6.22 10.23
N PRO A 256 21.40 -5.60 10.00
CA PRO A 256 21.74 -5.06 8.69
C PRO A 256 21.79 -6.15 7.61
N ILE A 257 21.01 -6.03 6.52
CA ILE A 257 20.78 -7.13 5.55
C ILE A 257 21.99 -7.49 4.66
N HIS A 258 22.98 -6.60 4.59
CA HIS A 258 24.21 -6.81 3.83
C HIS A 258 25.39 -7.31 4.68
N ARG A 259 25.17 -7.57 5.98
CA ARG A 259 26.24 -7.97 6.94
C ARG A 259 26.04 -9.33 7.59
N LEU A 260 24.90 -9.99 7.38
CA LEU A 260 24.49 -11.27 7.97
C LEU A 260 24.24 -12.33 6.90
N ARG A 261 24.09 -13.57 7.37
CA ARG A 261 23.77 -14.79 6.64
C ARG A 261 22.56 -15.42 7.32
N ASN A 262 21.62 -15.95 6.53
CA ASN A 262 20.39 -16.61 6.98
C ASN A 262 19.61 -15.80 8.03
N TYR A 263 18.73 -14.92 7.54
CA TYR A 263 17.91 -14.01 8.34
C TYR A 263 16.50 -14.58 8.55
N PRO A 264 16.23 -15.31 9.65
CA PRO A 264 14.87 -15.58 10.05
C PRO A 264 14.21 -14.27 10.51
N ARG A 265 13.14 -13.88 9.81
CA ARG A 265 12.19 -12.89 10.32
C ARG A 265 11.19 -13.64 11.18
N VAL A 266 10.79 -13.05 12.31
CA VAL A 266 9.55 -13.46 12.96
C VAL A 266 8.59 -12.31 12.77
N GLY A 267 7.57 -12.59 11.97
CA GLY A 267 6.40 -11.75 11.87
C GLY A 267 5.23 -12.36 12.59
N ASN A 268 4.13 -11.61 12.67
CA ASN A 268 2.85 -12.10 13.20
C ASN A 268 2.16 -13.13 12.30
N THR A 269 2.91 -13.86 11.47
CA THR A 269 2.41 -15.00 10.71
C THR A 269 2.32 -16.22 11.63
N GLN A 270 1.19 -16.31 12.33
CA GLN A 270 0.58 -17.58 12.71
C GLN A 270 -0.47 -17.98 11.66
#